data_AF-A0A7Y7B9Z5-F1
#
_entry.id   AF-A0A7Y7B9Z5-F1
#
_cell.length_a   1.000
_cell.length_b   1.000
_cell.length_c   1.000
_cell.angle_alpha   90.00
_cell.angle_beta   90.00
_cell.angle_gamma   90.00
#
_symmetry.space_group_name_H-M   'P 1'
#
loop_
_entity.id
_entity.type
_entity.pdbx_description
1 polymer ?
#
loop_
_entity_poly.entity_id
_entity_poly.type
_entity_poly.pdbx_seq_one_letter_code
_entity_poly.pdbx_strand_id
1 'polypeptide(L)'
;MSDPVANLLDPGNDWSNRIRSRFTGLSPELADLVLHLGTATQFWDYRYKVDTAWKRRTKALLKAEGAADIVQFAVRELAHGGSFHGMADPEHVIRELGQGKPPSPARSLAVGVLLAAGWVGGDSSLAADLALVARKNAQAMDTYYRVDDRLSGAAFTALGELRGPAAMEELWALHYWVSPSRPPQKVLVKSIKKAAARLGVPAHEVAERTVPRHGLEADGTLTVGWIGRGALWWNAALDAVVTVHGTGQVTVDWIDEVGTATRTTAPFRSPSGYKTPARADSVDYLRRHAQRIEATLAAERLRLAALAGEGRTWLWPDWVRYYRDHPITGVLTRSPELEWEYEVSDGCGYRPLDTAVRSGGIPSTARVRLRSCRRPPQG
;
A
#
# COMPACT_ATOMS: atom_id res chain seq x y z
N MET A 1 17.33 35.98 -20.79
CA MET A 1 17.67 35.20 -19.58
C MET A 1 16.93 33.88 -19.67
N SER A 2 17.59 32.74 -19.47
CA SER A 2 16.92 31.43 -19.46
C SER A 2 15.94 31.38 -18.28
N ASP A 3 14.72 30.91 -18.52
CA ASP A 3 13.73 30.67 -17.47
C ASP A 3 14.26 29.54 -16.55
N PRO A 4 14.63 29.82 -15.28
CA PRO A 4 15.21 28.81 -14.40
C PRO A 4 14.22 27.67 -14.11
N VAL A 5 12.91 27.90 -14.24
CA VAL A 5 11.90 26.83 -14.12
C VAL A 5 11.98 25.87 -15.30
N ALA A 6 12.29 26.36 -16.50
CA ALA A 6 12.42 25.51 -17.68
C ALA A 6 13.55 24.47 -17.52
N ASN A 7 14.59 24.78 -16.74
CA ASN A 7 15.68 23.84 -16.41
C ASN A 7 15.24 22.67 -15.51
N LEU A 8 14.10 22.78 -14.83
CA LEU A 8 13.51 21.68 -14.06
C LEU A 8 12.68 20.73 -14.94
N LEU A 9 12.31 21.14 -16.16
CA LEU A 9 11.44 20.38 -17.04
C LEU A 9 12.27 19.60 -18.07
N ASP A 10 12.07 18.29 -18.12
CA ASP A 10 12.79 17.40 -19.02
C ASP A 10 12.00 17.21 -20.33
N PRO A 11 12.51 17.64 -21.51
CA PRO A 11 11.81 17.47 -22.78
C PRO A 11 11.53 16.01 -23.16
N GLY A 12 12.33 15.06 -22.63
CA GLY A 12 12.12 13.62 -22.85
C GLY A 12 11.12 12.99 -21.87
N ASN A 13 10.52 13.79 -20.98
CA ASN A 13 9.58 13.31 -19.97
C ASN A 13 8.15 13.80 -20.27
N ASP A 14 7.23 12.86 -20.51
CA ASP A 14 5.85 13.20 -20.90
C ASP A 14 5.13 14.07 -19.87
N TRP A 15 5.36 13.82 -18.57
CA TRP A 15 4.77 14.66 -17.52
C TRP A 15 5.28 16.10 -17.59
N SER A 16 6.60 16.29 -17.76
CA SER A 16 7.20 17.62 -17.96
C SER A 16 6.62 18.33 -19.18
N ASN A 17 6.39 17.61 -20.27
CA ASN A 17 5.79 18.18 -21.49
C ASN A 17 4.34 18.63 -21.27
N ARG A 18 3.54 17.85 -20.54
CA ARG A 18 2.15 18.21 -20.23
C ARG A 18 2.03 19.42 -19.30
N ILE A 19 2.93 19.55 -18.32
CA ILE A 19 2.88 20.69 -17.39
C ILE A 19 3.55 21.95 -17.92
N ARG A 20 4.37 21.84 -18.98
CA ARG A 20 5.26 22.92 -19.45
C ARG A 20 4.56 24.25 -19.67
N SER A 21 3.45 24.26 -20.41
CA SER A 21 2.73 25.51 -20.74
C SER A 21 2.23 26.27 -19.52
N ARG A 22 1.96 25.56 -18.41
CA ARG A 22 1.48 26.14 -17.16
C ARG A 22 2.60 26.44 -16.16
N PHE A 23 3.83 26.03 -16.46
CA PHE A 23 5.02 26.23 -15.62
C PHE A 23 6.02 27.21 -16.24
N THR A 24 5.80 27.66 -17.48
CA THR A 24 6.57 28.73 -18.13
C THR A 24 5.85 30.07 -18.00
N GLY A 25 6.60 31.17 -17.82
CA GLY A 25 6.01 32.51 -17.75
C GLY A 25 5.25 32.79 -16.45
N LEU A 26 5.63 32.10 -15.37
CA LEU A 26 5.05 32.29 -14.03
C LEU A 26 5.39 33.66 -13.44
N SER A 27 4.55 34.13 -12.50
CA SER A 27 4.91 35.26 -11.64
C SER A 27 6.17 34.91 -10.81
N PRO A 28 6.92 35.91 -10.32
CA PRO A 28 8.10 35.67 -9.48
C PRO A 28 7.83 34.76 -8.27
N GLU A 29 6.68 34.90 -7.63
CA GLU A 29 6.28 34.12 -6.45
C GLU A 29 6.02 32.65 -6.80
N LEU A 30 5.32 32.40 -7.91
CA LEU A 30 5.05 31.04 -8.41
C LEU A 30 6.33 30.39 -8.95
N ALA A 31 7.22 31.15 -9.57
CA ALA A 31 8.54 30.66 -9.97
C ALA A 31 9.37 30.26 -8.74
N ASP A 32 9.40 31.07 -7.66
CA ASP A 32 10.12 30.71 -6.42
C ASP A 32 9.54 29.45 -5.77
N LEU A 33 8.20 29.29 -5.78
CA LEU A 33 7.56 28.04 -5.36
C LEU A 33 8.08 26.86 -6.17
N VAL A 34 7.98 26.90 -7.49
CA VAL A 34 8.36 25.77 -8.36
C VAL A 34 9.85 25.42 -8.21
N LEU A 35 10.72 26.43 -8.16
CA LEU A 35 12.15 26.23 -7.93
C LEU A 35 12.42 25.58 -6.56
N HIS A 36 11.75 26.07 -5.52
CA HIS A 36 11.85 25.50 -4.17
C HIS A 36 11.37 24.04 -4.13
N LEU A 37 10.27 23.71 -4.83
CA LEU A 37 9.78 22.33 -4.93
C LEU A 37 10.77 21.41 -5.67
N GLY A 38 11.48 21.93 -6.67
CA GLY A 38 12.54 21.23 -7.40
C GLY A 38 13.73 20.76 -6.56
N THR A 39 13.84 21.20 -5.29
CA THR A 39 14.94 20.79 -4.39
C THR A 39 14.62 19.55 -3.54
N ALA A 40 13.40 19.01 -3.60
CA ALA A 40 12.90 18.03 -2.64
C ALA A 40 13.77 16.77 -2.47
N THR A 41 14.37 16.28 -3.55
CA THR A 41 15.19 15.04 -3.52
C THR A 41 16.59 15.23 -2.94
N GLN A 42 17.01 16.47 -2.66
CA GLN A 42 18.29 16.74 -1.99
C GLN A 42 18.30 16.25 -0.55
N PHE A 43 17.14 16.19 0.09
CA PHE A 43 16.99 15.75 1.49
C PHE A 43 15.99 14.60 1.66
N TRP A 44 15.09 14.38 0.69
CA TRP A 44 13.99 13.42 0.85
C TRP A 44 14.11 12.23 -0.10
N ASP A 45 14.05 11.03 0.48
CA ASP A 45 14.14 9.74 -0.20
C ASP A 45 13.26 8.67 0.44
N TYR A 46 12.06 9.03 0.94
CA TYR A 46 11.13 8.19 1.73
C TYR A 46 11.67 7.63 3.07
N ARG A 47 12.98 7.61 3.33
CA ARG A 47 13.55 7.07 4.58
C ARG A 47 13.53 8.09 5.71
N TYR A 48 13.63 9.37 5.37
CA TYR A 48 13.69 10.48 6.32
C TYR A 48 12.39 11.27 6.40
N LYS A 49 12.25 12.03 7.48
CA LYS A 49 11.18 13.01 7.62
C LYS A 49 11.43 14.15 6.61
N VAL A 50 10.36 14.77 6.14
CA VAL A 50 10.47 16.01 5.36
C VAL A 50 11.22 17.06 6.19
N ASP A 51 12.19 17.72 5.57
CA ASP A 51 12.97 18.76 6.23
C ASP A 51 12.07 19.89 6.76
N THR A 52 12.34 20.34 7.98
CA THR A 52 11.46 21.29 8.68
C THR A 52 11.57 22.69 8.08
N ALA A 53 12.77 23.10 7.66
CA ALA A 53 12.98 24.40 7.02
C ALA A 53 12.33 24.43 5.64
N TRP A 54 12.51 23.37 4.84
CA TRP A 54 11.86 23.19 3.54
C TRP A 54 10.35 23.23 3.68
N LYS A 55 9.76 22.46 4.62
CA LYS A 55 8.31 22.45 4.89
C LYS A 55 7.79 23.84 5.27
N ARG A 56 8.50 24.56 6.13
CA ARG A 56 8.10 25.92 6.54
C ARG A 56 8.09 26.88 5.36
N ARG A 57 9.14 26.85 4.51
CA ARG A 57 9.22 27.68 3.30
C ARG A 57 8.13 27.31 2.30
N THR A 58 7.89 26.03 2.04
CA THR A 58 6.82 25.58 1.13
C THR A 58 5.47 26.13 1.58
N LYS A 59 5.13 26.04 2.87
CA LYS A 59 3.88 26.60 3.40
C LYS A 59 3.76 28.12 3.28
N ALA A 60 4.87 28.85 3.32
CA ALA A 60 4.86 30.29 3.08
C ALA A 60 4.60 30.61 1.61
N LEU A 61 5.26 29.90 0.69
CA LEU A 61 5.11 30.08 -0.76
C LEU A 61 3.72 29.64 -1.28
N LEU A 62 3.11 28.64 -0.65
CA LEU A 62 1.74 28.20 -0.94
C LEU A 62 0.66 29.28 -0.66
N LYS A 63 1.01 30.41 -0.03
CA LYS A 63 0.09 31.54 0.17
C LYS A 63 -0.04 32.45 -1.05
N ALA A 64 0.83 32.31 -2.05
CA ALA A 64 0.74 33.08 -3.28
C ALA A 64 -0.53 32.70 -4.06
N GLU A 65 -1.11 33.67 -4.76
CA GLU A 65 -2.27 33.45 -5.62
C GLU A 65 -1.91 32.44 -6.74
N GLY A 66 -2.79 31.46 -6.98
CA GLY A 66 -2.55 30.39 -7.96
C GLY A 66 -1.59 29.27 -7.52
N ALA A 67 -0.95 29.36 -6.34
CA ALA A 67 -0.02 28.34 -5.85
C ALA A 67 -0.70 26.98 -5.56
N ALA A 68 -1.95 27.02 -5.08
CA ALA A 68 -2.76 25.81 -4.91
C ALA A 68 -3.05 25.14 -6.26
N ASP A 69 -3.48 25.94 -7.24
CA ASP A 69 -3.89 25.47 -8.55
C ASP A 69 -2.74 24.85 -9.33
N ILE A 70 -1.53 25.44 -9.26
CA ILE A 70 -0.36 24.89 -9.97
C ILE A 70 0.06 23.53 -9.39
N VAL A 71 -0.02 23.36 -8.07
CA VAL A 71 0.27 22.09 -7.39
C VAL A 71 -0.79 21.05 -7.72
N GLN A 72 -2.07 21.39 -7.59
CA GLN A 72 -3.18 20.47 -7.91
C GLN A 72 -3.15 20.04 -9.38
N PHE A 73 -2.91 20.98 -10.30
CA PHE A 73 -2.76 20.68 -11.72
C PHE A 73 -1.62 19.69 -11.98
N ALA A 74 -0.44 19.92 -11.39
CA ALA A 74 0.70 19.04 -11.57
C ALA A 74 0.47 17.64 -10.96
N VAL A 75 -0.24 17.52 -9.83
CA VAL A 75 -0.66 16.22 -9.26
C VAL A 75 -1.65 15.52 -10.19
N ARG A 76 -2.65 16.25 -10.72
CA ARG A 76 -3.62 15.71 -11.68
C ARG A 76 -2.94 15.17 -12.94
N GLU A 77 -1.93 15.87 -13.44
CA GLU A 77 -1.14 15.42 -14.61
C GLU A 77 -0.29 14.18 -14.33
N LEU A 78 0.16 13.96 -13.08
CA LEU A 78 0.77 12.69 -12.67
C LEU A 78 -0.30 11.58 -12.54
N ALA A 79 -1.49 11.93 -12.07
CA ALA A 79 -2.57 10.99 -11.81
C ALA A 79 -3.22 10.48 -13.10
N HIS A 80 -3.51 11.35 -14.07
CA HIS A 80 -4.33 11.01 -15.24
C HIS A 80 -3.57 11.04 -16.56
N GLY A 81 -2.55 11.88 -16.70
CA GLY A 81 -1.83 12.04 -17.97
C GLY A 81 -0.86 10.91 -18.33
N GLY A 82 -0.73 9.87 -17.49
CA GLY A 82 0.21 8.75 -17.68
C GLY A 82 0.96 8.42 -16.39
N SER A 83 2.09 7.70 -16.47
CA SER A 83 3.04 7.61 -15.36
C SER A 83 4.16 8.62 -15.55
N PHE A 84 4.84 9.00 -14.47
CA PHE A 84 6.03 9.87 -14.58
C PHE A 84 7.09 9.27 -15.51
N HIS A 85 7.19 7.94 -15.60
CA HIS A 85 8.20 7.25 -16.39
C HIS A 85 7.77 6.93 -17.83
N GLY A 86 6.49 7.05 -18.19
CA GLY A 86 5.98 6.65 -19.52
C GLY A 86 6.12 5.14 -19.82
N MET A 87 6.58 4.33 -18.87
CA MET A 87 6.86 2.90 -19.05
C MET A 87 5.76 2.05 -18.44
N ALA A 88 4.96 1.43 -19.31
CA ALA A 88 3.95 0.44 -18.96
C ALA A 88 4.34 -1.00 -19.34
N ASP A 89 5.41 -1.18 -20.11
CA ASP A 89 5.95 -2.49 -20.51
C ASP A 89 7.08 -2.93 -19.58
N PRO A 90 6.91 -4.02 -18.80
CA PRO A 90 7.95 -4.54 -17.92
C PRO A 90 9.19 -5.06 -18.66
N GLU A 91 9.07 -5.52 -19.91
CA GLU A 91 10.24 -5.98 -20.70
C GLU A 91 11.16 -4.82 -21.07
N HIS A 92 10.56 -3.69 -21.47
CA HIS A 92 11.30 -2.47 -21.77
C HIS A 92 12.10 -1.97 -20.55
N VAL A 93 11.52 -2.04 -19.34
CA VAL A 93 12.21 -1.64 -18.11
C VAL A 93 13.47 -2.48 -17.88
N ILE A 94 13.42 -3.80 -18.10
CA ILE A 94 14.61 -4.66 -17.92
C ILE A 94 15.70 -4.35 -18.95
N ARG A 95 15.34 -4.06 -20.20
CA ARG A 95 16.33 -3.65 -21.21
C ARG A 95 17.02 -2.35 -20.82
N GLU A 96 16.32 -1.47 -20.10
CA GLU A 96 16.90 -0.25 -19.53
C GLU A 96 17.56 -0.44 -18.13
N LEU A 97 17.34 -1.56 -17.43
CA LEU A 97 17.99 -1.85 -16.14
C LEU A 97 19.50 -2.02 -16.36
N GLY A 98 20.25 -0.95 -16.09
CA GLY A 98 21.71 -0.90 -16.26
C GLY A 98 22.17 0.35 -17.02
N GLN A 99 21.26 1.01 -17.75
CA GLN A 99 21.53 2.34 -18.31
C GLN A 99 21.28 3.37 -17.21
N GLY A 100 22.31 3.67 -16.43
CA GLY A 100 22.27 4.66 -15.36
C GLY A 100 21.88 6.04 -15.89
N LYS A 101 20.59 6.33 -16.03
CA LYS A 101 20.10 7.66 -16.37
C LYS A 101 20.39 8.59 -15.19
N PRO A 102 20.97 9.78 -15.43
CA PRO A 102 21.23 10.75 -14.37
C PRO A 102 19.91 11.16 -13.68
N PRO A 103 19.98 11.67 -12.44
CA PRO A 103 18.80 12.16 -11.73
C PRO A 103 18.10 13.24 -12.55
N SER A 104 16.86 13.00 -12.99
CA SER A 104 16.07 13.99 -13.72
C SER A 104 15.60 15.09 -12.76
N PRO A 105 15.89 16.38 -13.02
CA PRO A 105 15.35 17.50 -12.25
C PRO A 105 13.81 17.49 -12.16
N ALA A 106 13.14 16.98 -13.21
CA ALA A 106 11.69 16.81 -13.24
C ALA A 106 11.18 15.86 -12.15
N ARG A 107 11.97 14.82 -11.80
CA ARG A 107 11.62 13.91 -10.70
C ARG A 107 11.64 14.63 -9.37
N SER A 108 12.62 15.51 -9.16
CA SER A 108 12.72 16.31 -7.93
C SER A 108 11.54 17.25 -7.79
N LEU A 109 11.14 17.90 -8.89
CA LEU A 109 9.94 18.73 -8.93
C LEU A 109 8.68 17.91 -8.65
N ALA A 110 8.50 16.74 -9.28
CA ALA A 110 7.35 15.86 -9.05
C ALA A 110 7.23 15.43 -7.58
N VAL A 111 8.34 15.03 -6.95
CA VAL A 111 8.40 14.72 -5.51
C VAL A 111 8.00 15.94 -4.67
N GLY A 112 8.55 17.12 -4.98
CA GLY A 112 8.22 18.36 -4.26
C GLY A 112 6.75 18.75 -4.37
N VAL A 113 6.18 18.66 -5.57
CA VAL A 113 4.75 18.89 -5.85
C VAL A 113 3.88 17.95 -5.01
N LEU A 114 4.18 16.64 -5.00
CA LEU A 114 3.44 15.68 -4.19
C LEU A 114 3.51 16.02 -2.70
N LEU A 115 4.70 16.29 -2.16
CA LEU A 115 4.85 16.67 -0.75
C LEU A 115 4.07 17.96 -0.40
N ALA A 116 4.10 18.95 -1.29
CA ALA A 116 3.39 20.22 -1.12
C ALA A 116 1.87 20.07 -1.16
N ALA A 117 1.35 19.13 -1.95
CA ALA A 117 -0.08 18.86 -2.08
C ALA A 117 -0.77 18.57 -0.75
N GLY A 118 -0.06 17.97 0.21
CA GLY A 118 -0.57 17.72 1.56
C GLY A 118 -0.88 18.98 2.38
N TRP A 119 -0.48 20.17 1.91
CA TRP A 119 -0.74 21.47 2.54
C TRP A 119 -1.56 22.42 1.69
N VAL A 120 -1.91 22.03 0.46
CA VAL A 120 -2.96 22.69 -0.31
C VAL A 120 -4.30 22.26 0.29
N GLY A 121 -5.26 23.19 0.45
CA GLY A 121 -6.59 22.85 0.94
C GLY A 121 -7.16 21.65 0.16
N GLY A 122 -7.57 20.60 0.87
CA GLY A 122 -7.96 19.34 0.26
C GLY A 122 -9.46 19.26 0.01
N ASP A 123 -9.83 19.00 -1.24
CA ASP A 123 -11.10 18.37 -1.57
C ASP A 123 -10.91 16.84 -1.76
N SER A 124 -11.99 16.12 -2.02
CA SER A 124 -11.94 14.68 -2.26
C SER A 124 -11.18 14.31 -3.55
N SER A 125 -11.10 15.22 -4.54
CA SER A 125 -10.45 14.96 -5.81
C SER A 125 -8.93 14.88 -5.67
N LEU A 126 -8.31 15.77 -4.89
CA LEU A 126 -6.87 15.75 -4.66
C LEU A 126 -6.42 14.48 -3.92
N ALA A 127 -7.23 13.99 -2.97
CA ALA A 127 -6.95 12.73 -2.28
C ALA A 127 -6.95 11.55 -3.26
N ALA A 128 -7.96 11.45 -4.13
CA ALA A 128 -8.05 10.41 -5.15
C ALA A 128 -6.87 10.48 -6.16
N ASP A 129 -6.49 11.69 -6.59
CA ASP A 129 -5.36 11.90 -7.50
C ASP A 129 -4.04 11.44 -6.85
N LEU A 130 -3.77 11.82 -5.60
CA LEU A 130 -2.60 11.37 -4.85
C LEU A 130 -2.59 9.85 -4.67
N ALA A 131 -3.74 9.23 -4.42
CA ALA A 131 -3.85 7.78 -4.29
C ALA A 131 -3.54 7.08 -5.62
N LEU A 132 -4.04 7.59 -6.74
CA LEU A 132 -3.74 7.05 -8.06
C LEU A 132 -2.25 7.17 -8.41
N VAL A 133 -1.62 8.31 -8.10
CA VAL A 133 -0.16 8.46 -8.24
C VAL A 133 0.57 7.44 -7.37
N ALA A 134 0.15 7.26 -6.11
CA ALA A 134 0.76 6.29 -5.22
C ALA A 134 0.65 4.86 -5.77
N ARG A 135 -0.52 4.45 -6.26
CA ARG A 135 -0.75 3.10 -6.81
C ARG A 135 0.14 2.79 -8.00
N LYS A 136 0.23 3.73 -8.96
CA LYS A 136 1.09 3.61 -10.14
C LYS A 136 2.55 3.39 -9.76
N ASN A 137 3.04 4.07 -8.73
CA ASN A 137 4.45 4.02 -8.34
C ASN A 137 4.76 2.95 -7.28
N ALA A 138 3.74 2.33 -6.68
CA ALA A 138 3.87 1.34 -5.61
C ALA A 138 3.60 -0.11 -6.04
N GLN A 139 3.35 -0.37 -7.33
CA GLN A 139 2.90 -1.67 -7.87
C GLN A 139 1.54 -2.12 -7.31
N ALA A 140 0.59 -1.19 -7.22
CA ALA A 140 -0.76 -1.44 -6.72
C ALA A 140 -1.83 -1.21 -7.82
N MET A 141 -1.48 -1.58 -9.06
CA MET A 141 -2.29 -1.49 -10.27
C MET A 141 -2.27 -2.85 -10.99
N ASP A 142 -3.36 -3.18 -11.68
CA ASP A 142 -3.43 -4.39 -12.52
C ASP A 142 -2.53 -4.26 -13.76
N THR A 143 -2.39 -3.03 -14.26
CA THR A 143 -1.42 -2.68 -15.30
C THR A 143 -0.06 -2.36 -14.69
N TYR A 144 1.00 -2.88 -15.29
CA TYR A 144 2.35 -2.56 -14.87
C TYR A 144 2.66 -1.08 -15.10
N TYR A 145 3.29 -0.46 -14.10
CA TYR A 145 3.93 0.84 -14.20
C TYR A 145 5.30 0.75 -13.55
N ARG A 146 6.30 1.43 -14.13
CA ARG A 146 7.62 1.51 -13.51
C ARG A 146 7.52 2.10 -12.10
N VAL A 147 8.13 1.38 -11.16
CA VAL A 147 8.20 1.74 -9.75
C VAL A 147 8.99 3.00 -9.51
N ASP A 148 8.47 3.85 -8.63
CA ASP A 148 9.23 4.92 -7.99
C ASP A 148 8.87 5.06 -6.50
N ASP A 149 9.76 4.55 -5.65
CA ASP A 149 9.57 4.60 -4.19
C ASP A 149 9.55 6.03 -3.64
N ARG A 150 10.19 6.99 -4.33
CA ARG A 150 10.16 8.40 -3.96
C ARG A 150 8.79 9.01 -4.30
N LEU A 151 8.27 8.78 -5.50
CA LEU A 151 6.95 9.33 -5.85
C LEU A 151 5.83 8.72 -4.98
N SER A 152 5.82 7.40 -4.80
CA SER A 152 4.83 6.75 -3.93
C SER A 152 4.95 7.18 -2.47
N GLY A 153 6.17 7.24 -1.92
CA GLY A 153 6.38 7.73 -0.55
C GLY A 153 5.98 9.19 -0.34
N ALA A 154 6.15 10.05 -1.36
CA ALA A 154 5.76 11.45 -1.29
C ALA A 154 4.23 11.58 -1.31
N ALA A 155 3.55 10.83 -2.17
CA ALA A 155 2.10 10.75 -2.21
C ALA A 155 1.50 10.22 -0.89
N PHE A 156 2.09 9.17 -0.29
CA PHE A 156 1.69 8.69 1.04
C PHE A 156 1.85 9.78 2.10
N THR A 157 2.96 10.50 2.08
CA THR A 157 3.22 11.60 3.03
C THR A 157 2.17 12.70 2.87
N ALA A 158 1.85 13.07 1.63
CA ALA A 158 0.86 14.08 1.30
C ALA A 158 -0.55 13.71 1.79
N LEU A 159 -1.02 12.50 1.49
CA LEU A 159 -2.28 11.96 2.00
C LEU A 159 -2.33 11.98 3.54
N GLY A 160 -1.21 11.63 4.18
CA GLY A 160 -1.07 11.71 5.63
C GLY A 160 -1.11 13.14 6.21
N GLU A 161 -0.97 14.18 5.40
CA GLU A 161 -1.07 15.59 5.79
C GLU A 161 -2.45 16.20 5.44
N LEU A 162 -3.11 15.72 4.39
CA LEU A 162 -4.45 16.18 3.96
C LEU A 162 -5.49 16.04 5.07
N ARG A 163 -6.39 17.02 5.16
CA ARG A 163 -7.48 17.02 6.15
C ARG A 163 -8.72 16.35 5.55
N GLY A 164 -9.47 15.67 6.41
CA GLY A 164 -10.77 15.10 6.06
C GLY A 164 -10.77 13.56 5.90
N PRO A 165 -11.97 12.96 5.88
CA PRO A 165 -12.14 11.50 5.84
C PRO A 165 -11.72 10.88 4.51
N ALA A 166 -11.87 11.60 3.38
CA ALA A 166 -11.52 11.09 2.05
C ALA A 166 -10.05 10.63 1.96
N ALA A 167 -9.10 11.41 2.50
CA ALA A 167 -7.69 11.02 2.52
C ALA A 167 -7.43 9.77 3.37
N MET A 168 -8.23 9.54 4.41
CA MET A 168 -8.12 8.34 5.23
C MET A 168 -8.63 7.10 4.51
N GLU A 169 -9.75 7.21 3.79
CA GLU A 169 -10.27 6.15 2.91
C GLU A 169 -9.24 5.73 1.87
N GLU A 170 -8.59 6.70 1.22
CA GLU A 170 -7.52 6.41 0.27
C GLU A 170 -6.31 5.73 0.93
N LEU A 171 -5.92 6.16 2.13
CA LEU A 171 -4.82 5.53 2.87
C LEU A 171 -5.15 4.08 3.28
N TRP A 172 -6.40 3.80 3.68
CA TRP A 172 -6.86 2.43 3.96
C TRP A 172 -6.88 1.57 2.69
N ALA A 173 -7.36 2.13 1.57
CA ALA A 173 -7.34 1.44 0.28
C ALA A 173 -5.89 1.17 -0.18
N LEU A 174 -4.98 2.12 -0.04
CA LEU A 174 -3.57 1.92 -0.37
C LEU A 174 -2.92 0.84 0.48
N HIS A 175 -3.23 0.79 1.78
CA HIS A 175 -2.71 -0.27 2.65
C HIS A 175 -3.16 -1.66 2.21
N TYR A 176 -4.36 -1.76 1.63
CA TYR A 176 -4.89 -3.00 1.08
C TYR A 176 -4.08 -3.48 -0.13
N TRP A 177 -3.75 -2.57 -1.06
CA TRP A 177 -3.15 -2.92 -2.35
C TRP A 177 -1.63 -2.91 -2.38
N VAL A 178 -0.98 -2.12 -1.52
CA VAL A 178 0.48 -1.96 -1.54
C VAL A 178 1.15 -3.09 -0.78
N SER A 179 2.05 -3.80 -1.46
CA SER A 179 2.79 -4.90 -0.85
C SER A 179 3.63 -4.45 0.36
N PRO A 180 3.64 -5.21 1.47
CA PRO A 180 4.44 -4.88 2.65
C PRO A 180 5.95 -4.91 2.44
N SER A 181 6.44 -5.55 1.36
CA SER A 181 7.87 -5.60 1.04
C SER A 181 8.39 -4.32 0.38
N ARG A 182 7.49 -3.40 -0.01
CA ARG A 182 7.86 -2.17 -0.72
C ARG A 182 8.59 -1.21 0.24
N PRO A 183 9.72 -0.61 -0.16
CA PRO A 183 10.46 0.32 0.69
C PRO A 183 9.62 1.45 1.34
N PRO A 184 8.67 2.12 0.64
CA PRO A 184 7.88 3.19 1.23
C PRO A 184 6.73 2.71 2.13
N GLN A 185 6.56 1.40 2.37
CA GLN A 185 5.48 0.89 3.23
C GLN A 185 5.51 1.48 4.64
N LYS A 186 6.70 1.69 5.21
CA LYS A 186 6.86 2.35 6.51
C LYS A 186 6.30 3.78 6.51
N VAL A 187 6.40 4.48 5.39
CA VAL A 187 5.81 5.81 5.21
C VAL A 187 4.30 5.71 5.15
N LEU A 188 3.75 4.76 4.39
CA LEU A 188 2.31 4.52 4.31
C LEU A 188 1.69 4.27 5.70
N VAL A 189 2.26 3.34 6.47
CA VAL A 189 1.79 3.03 7.84
C VAL A 189 1.87 4.26 8.76
N LYS A 190 2.93 5.06 8.64
CA LYS A 190 3.08 6.28 9.44
C LYS A 190 2.05 7.34 9.03
N SER A 191 1.75 7.48 7.74
CA SER A 191 0.72 8.38 7.24
C SER A 191 -0.67 7.98 7.72
N ILE A 192 -0.99 6.67 7.71
CA ILE A 192 -2.23 6.13 8.28
C ILE A 192 -2.33 6.50 9.77
N LYS A 193 -1.31 6.21 10.58
CA LYS A 193 -1.30 6.54 12.01
C LYS A 193 -1.50 8.04 12.25
N LYS A 194 -0.86 8.87 11.43
CA LYS A 194 -0.95 10.34 11.54
C LYS A 194 -2.33 10.86 11.14
N ALA A 195 -2.95 10.32 10.10
CA ALA A 195 -4.29 10.69 9.66
C ALA A 195 -5.36 10.18 10.65
N ALA A 196 -5.25 8.93 11.08
CA ALA A 196 -6.09 8.32 12.11
C ALA A 196 -6.12 9.12 13.41
N ALA A 197 -4.94 9.49 13.95
CA ALA A 197 -4.84 10.28 15.18
C ALA A 197 -5.53 11.64 15.05
N ARG A 198 -5.49 12.27 13.86
CA ARG A 198 -6.17 13.54 13.60
C ARG A 198 -7.69 13.40 13.54
N LEU A 199 -8.17 12.28 13.02
CA LEU A 199 -9.61 11.98 12.87
C LEU A 199 -10.20 11.31 14.12
N GLY A 200 -9.40 11.07 15.16
CA GLY A 200 -9.87 10.39 16.37
C GLY A 200 -10.16 8.91 16.18
N VAL A 201 -9.60 8.27 15.14
CA VAL A 201 -9.78 6.83 14.91
C VAL A 201 -9.07 6.05 16.02
N PRO A 202 -9.77 5.15 16.74
CA PRO A 202 -9.20 4.36 17.81
C PRO A 202 -8.02 3.49 17.36
N ALA A 203 -7.03 3.29 18.24
CA ALA A 203 -5.84 2.51 17.93
C ALA A 203 -6.15 1.06 17.49
N HIS A 204 -7.22 0.48 18.01
CA HIS A 204 -7.64 -0.86 17.63
C HIS A 204 -8.23 -0.94 16.23
N GLU A 205 -9.02 0.05 15.80
CA GLU A 205 -9.52 0.11 14.41
C GLU A 205 -8.35 0.27 13.45
N VAL A 206 -7.33 1.06 13.83
CA VAL A 206 -6.10 1.15 13.04
C VAL A 206 -5.43 -0.22 12.93
N ALA A 207 -5.30 -0.96 14.04
CA ALA A 207 -4.69 -2.29 14.02
C ALA A 207 -5.48 -3.28 13.13
N GLU A 208 -6.81 -3.27 13.22
CA GLU A 208 -7.70 -4.12 12.42
C GLU A 208 -7.64 -3.80 10.92
N ARG A 209 -7.61 -2.51 10.57
CA ARG A 209 -7.61 -2.05 9.17
C ARG A 209 -6.22 -2.02 8.54
N THR A 210 -5.16 -2.32 9.30
CA THR A 210 -3.77 -2.33 8.82
C THR A 210 -3.09 -3.69 8.92
N VAL A 211 -3.87 -4.77 8.98
CA VAL A 211 -3.32 -6.12 8.81
C VAL A 211 -2.75 -6.25 7.38
N PRO A 212 -1.47 -6.60 7.21
CA PRO A 212 -0.88 -6.78 5.88
C PRO A 212 -1.45 -8.01 5.15
N ARG A 213 -1.80 -7.83 3.87
CA ARG A 213 -2.27 -8.94 2.99
C ARG A 213 -1.16 -9.76 2.36
N HIS A 214 0.06 -9.21 2.26
CA HIS A 214 1.21 -9.85 1.60
C HIS A 214 0.96 -10.25 0.14
N GLY A 215 -0.02 -9.64 -0.53
CA GLY A 215 -0.37 -10.01 -1.90
C GLY A 215 -1.06 -11.38 -2.03
N LEU A 216 -1.49 -11.96 -0.91
CA LEU A 216 -2.30 -13.17 -0.92
C LEU A 216 -3.70 -12.86 -1.46
N GLU A 217 -4.20 -13.76 -2.30
CA GLU A 217 -5.58 -13.79 -2.75
C GLU A 217 -6.52 -14.21 -1.61
N ALA A 218 -7.83 -14.04 -1.81
CA ALA A 218 -8.85 -14.31 -0.79
C ALA A 218 -8.85 -15.77 -0.29
N ASP A 219 -8.35 -16.71 -1.11
CA ASP A 219 -8.18 -18.13 -0.76
C ASP A 219 -6.92 -18.42 0.06
N GLY A 220 -6.10 -17.39 0.34
CA GLY A 220 -4.86 -17.52 1.11
C GLY A 220 -3.65 -17.98 0.28
N THR A 221 -3.72 -17.89 -1.05
CA THR A 221 -2.61 -18.25 -1.94
C THR A 221 -1.91 -17.02 -2.53
N LEU A 222 -0.61 -17.13 -2.80
CA LEU A 222 0.17 -16.17 -3.58
C LEU A 222 0.99 -16.98 -4.60
N THR A 223 0.67 -16.79 -5.88
CA THR A 223 1.47 -17.34 -6.97
C THR A 223 2.61 -16.38 -7.32
N VAL A 224 3.82 -16.91 -7.38
CA VAL A 224 5.05 -16.21 -7.71
C VAL A 224 5.59 -16.80 -9.00
N GLY A 225 6.04 -15.95 -9.92
CA GLY A 225 6.59 -16.39 -11.19
C GLY A 225 7.49 -15.37 -11.85
N TRP A 226 8.08 -15.79 -12.97
CA TRP A 226 8.74 -14.87 -13.89
C TRP A 226 7.73 -13.92 -14.53
N ILE A 227 8.20 -12.85 -15.18
CA ILE A 227 7.34 -11.87 -15.85
C ILE A 227 6.28 -12.55 -16.71
N GLY A 228 5.04 -12.08 -16.56
CA GLY A 228 3.87 -12.66 -17.23
C GLY A 228 3.28 -13.88 -16.51
N ARG A 229 3.88 -14.36 -15.42
CA ARG A 229 3.39 -15.48 -14.59
C ARG A 229 3.25 -15.07 -13.13
N GLY A 230 2.18 -15.56 -12.49
CA GLY A 230 1.87 -15.26 -11.10
C GLY A 230 1.57 -13.78 -10.86
N ALA A 231 1.78 -13.33 -9.64
CA ALA A 231 1.66 -11.92 -9.26
C ALA A 231 2.68 -11.07 -10.04
N LEU A 232 2.22 -10.35 -11.08
CA LEU A 232 3.07 -9.57 -12.01
C LEU A 232 3.95 -8.51 -11.34
N TRP A 233 3.58 -8.07 -10.14
CA TRP A 233 4.36 -7.13 -9.34
C TRP A 233 5.49 -7.82 -8.55
N TRP A 234 5.46 -9.15 -8.44
CA TRP A 234 6.46 -10.01 -7.83
C TRP A 234 7.26 -10.74 -8.92
N ASN A 235 8.18 -10.02 -9.57
CA ASN A 235 9.08 -10.62 -10.56
C ASN A 235 10.17 -11.44 -9.84
N ALA A 236 10.04 -12.77 -9.87
CA ALA A 236 11.03 -13.68 -9.32
C ALA A 236 11.52 -14.64 -10.42
N ALA A 237 12.82 -14.94 -10.45
CA ALA A 237 13.44 -15.91 -11.36
C ALA A 237 13.13 -17.37 -11.01
N LEU A 238 11.92 -17.64 -10.51
CA LEU A 238 11.43 -18.97 -10.10
C LEU A 238 9.91 -18.95 -10.11
N ASP A 239 9.31 -20.13 -10.26
CA ASP A 239 7.87 -20.33 -10.08
C ASP A 239 7.62 -20.98 -8.71
N ALA A 240 6.67 -20.45 -7.94
CA ALA A 240 6.30 -20.97 -6.63
C ALA A 240 4.88 -20.56 -6.20
N VAL A 241 4.30 -21.29 -5.25
CA VAL A 241 3.04 -20.90 -4.59
C VAL A 241 3.25 -20.85 -3.08
N VAL A 242 2.91 -19.72 -2.46
CA VAL A 242 2.79 -19.61 -1.00
C VAL A 242 1.34 -19.82 -0.61
N THR A 243 1.09 -20.67 0.38
CA THR A 243 -0.28 -20.98 0.84
C THR A 243 -0.39 -20.81 2.35
N VAL A 244 -1.44 -20.12 2.80
CA VAL A 244 -1.86 -20.04 4.19
C VAL A 244 -3.02 -21.01 4.41
N HIS A 245 -2.78 -22.07 5.18
CA HIS A 245 -3.76 -23.14 5.43
C HIS A 245 -4.71 -22.80 6.57
N GLY A 246 -5.90 -23.39 6.57
CA GLY A 246 -6.91 -23.29 7.65
C GLY A 246 -6.38 -23.60 9.06
N THR A 247 -5.33 -24.43 9.15
CA THR A 247 -4.61 -24.75 10.40
C THR A 247 -3.74 -23.60 10.93
N GLY A 248 -3.61 -22.52 10.16
CA GLY A 248 -2.69 -21.41 10.40
C GLY A 248 -1.23 -21.77 10.11
N GLN A 249 -0.98 -22.80 9.29
CA GLN A 249 0.35 -23.10 8.76
C GLN A 249 0.58 -22.35 7.44
N VAL A 250 1.81 -21.90 7.21
CA VAL A 250 2.26 -21.37 5.92
C VAL A 250 3.13 -22.41 5.22
N THR A 251 2.93 -22.63 3.92
CA THR A 251 3.77 -23.50 3.08
C THR A 251 4.25 -22.77 1.84
N VAL A 252 5.37 -23.23 1.27
CA VAL A 252 5.87 -22.81 -0.04
C VAL A 252 6.01 -24.03 -0.93
N ASP A 253 5.31 -24.06 -2.05
CA ASP A 253 5.46 -25.04 -3.11
C ASP A 253 6.40 -24.48 -4.17
N TRP A 254 7.60 -25.05 -4.28
CA TRP A 254 8.62 -24.67 -5.26
C TRP A 254 8.36 -25.45 -6.55
N ILE A 255 8.14 -24.76 -7.66
CA ILE A 255 7.76 -25.37 -8.94
C ILE A 255 8.97 -25.36 -9.87
N ASP A 256 9.38 -26.54 -10.33
CA ASP A 256 10.53 -26.68 -11.23
C ASP A 256 10.15 -26.45 -12.69
N GLU A 257 11.13 -26.54 -13.59
CA GLU A 257 10.95 -26.29 -15.03
C GLU A 257 10.02 -27.32 -15.71
N VAL A 258 9.80 -28.47 -15.08
CA VAL A 258 8.90 -29.54 -15.56
C VAL A 258 7.51 -29.41 -14.92
N GLY A 259 7.32 -28.44 -14.01
CA GLY A 259 6.07 -28.19 -13.31
C GLY A 259 5.90 -29.00 -12.02
N THR A 260 6.94 -29.71 -11.56
CA THR A 260 6.86 -30.52 -10.34
C THR A 260 6.98 -29.62 -9.11
N ALA A 261 6.02 -29.74 -8.19
CA ALA A 261 6.00 -28.99 -6.95
C ALA A 261 6.70 -29.74 -5.81
N THR A 262 7.66 -29.10 -5.15
CA THR A 262 8.24 -29.56 -3.89
C THR A 262 7.78 -28.64 -2.76
N ARG A 263 7.02 -29.17 -1.79
CA ARG A 263 6.49 -28.39 -0.67
C ARG A 263 7.49 -28.25 0.47
N THR A 264 7.65 -27.04 1.02
CA THR A 264 8.38 -26.79 2.26
C THR A 264 7.61 -25.93 3.26
N THR A 265 7.91 -26.11 4.54
CA THR A 265 7.38 -25.33 5.67
C THR A 265 8.52 -24.54 6.31
N ALA A 266 8.24 -23.73 7.35
CA ALA A 266 9.24 -22.97 8.09
C ALA A 266 10.47 -23.85 8.44
N PRO A 267 11.71 -23.38 8.16
CA PRO A 267 12.12 -22.03 7.78
C PRO A 267 12.12 -21.75 6.26
N PHE A 268 11.31 -22.49 5.49
CA PHE A 268 11.11 -22.40 4.04
C PHE A 268 12.42 -22.57 3.26
N ARG A 269 13.15 -23.66 3.58
CA ARG A 269 14.36 -24.00 2.82
C ARG A 269 13.97 -24.31 1.38
N SER A 270 14.73 -23.78 0.43
CA SER A 270 14.55 -24.10 -0.99
C SER A 270 15.07 -25.52 -1.27
N PRO A 271 14.45 -26.27 -2.20
CA PRO A 271 14.99 -27.54 -2.68
C PRO A 271 16.38 -27.40 -3.32
N SER A 272 17.10 -28.52 -3.43
CA SER A 272 18.38 -28.58 -4.15
C SER A 272 18.22 -28.12 -5.60
N GLY A 273 19.17 -27.34 -6.12
CA GLY A 273 19.15 -26.83 -7.50
C GLY A 273 18.44 -25.48 -7.69
N TYR A 274 17.69 -24.97 -6.71
CA TYR A 274 17.03 -23.66 -6.83
C TYR A 274 17.95 -22.46 -6.56
N LYS A 275 19.01 -22.66 -5.77
CA LYS A 275 20.01 -21.61 -5.47
C LYS A 275 21.16 -21.60 -6.49
N THR A 276 20.84 -21.43 -7.77
CA THR A 276 21.85 -21.06 -8.77
C THR A 276 22.13 -19.55 -8.69
N PRO A 277 23.28 -19.05 -9.16
CA PRO A 277 23.60 -17.62 -9.10
C PRO A 277 22.52 -16.70 -9.68
N ALA A 278 21.83 -17.14 -10.74
CA ALA A 278 20.75 -16.38 -11.37
C ALA A 278 19.44 -16.33 -10.56
N ARG A 279 19.24 -17.23 -9.60
CA ARG A 279 17.97 -17.39 -8.85
C ARG A 279 18.11 -17.14 -7.34
N ALA A 280 19.33 -17.06 -6.82
CA ALA A 280 19.61 -16.97 -5.38
C ALA A 280 18.87 -15.82 -4.68
N ASP A 281 18.87 -14.63 -5.28
CA ASP A 281 18.18 -13.45 -4.73
C ASP A 281 16.65 -13.64 -4.70
N SER A 282 16.09 -14.26 -5.76
CA SER A 282 14.66 -14.57 -5.84
C SER A 282 14.24 -15.59 -4.78
N VAL A 283 15.06 -16.63 -4.57
CA VAL A 283 14.86 -17.64 -3.52
C VAL A 283 14.86 -16.99 -2.14
N ASP A 284 15.87 -16.17 -1.83
CA ASP A 284 15.96 -15.52 -0.53
C ASP A 284 14.85 -14.49 -0.31
N TYR A 285 14.43 -13.80 -1.37
CA TYR A 285 13.30 -12.88 -1.34
C TYR A 285 11.99 -13.61 -1.01
N LEU A 286 11.68 -14.71 -1.71
CA LEU A 286 10.50 -15.55 -1.46
C LEU A 286 10.50 -16.10 -0.03
N ARG A 287 11.63 -16.67 0.42
CA ARG A 287 11.76 -17.20 1.78
C ARG A 287 11.49 -16.14 2.84
N ARG A 288 12.11 -14.96 2.72
CA ARG A 288 11.86 -13.84 3.65
C ARG A 288 10.41 -13.38 3.61
N HIS A 289 9.72 -13.54 2.48
CA HIS A 289 8.32 -13.19 2.37
C HIS A 289 7.41 -14.17 3.09
N ALA A 290 7.61 -15.47 2.89
CA ALA A 290 6.88 -16.52 3.60
C ALA A 290 7.03 -16.35 5.13
N GLN A 291 8.24 -16.03 5.60
CA GLN A 291 8.49 -15.71 7.02
C GLN A 291 7.71 -14.48 7.51
N ARG A 292 7.56 -13.44 6.69
CA ARG A 292 6.74 -12.26 7.05
C ARG A 292 5.26 -12.59 7.13
N ILE A 293 4.75 -13.45 6.24
CA ILE A 293 3.38 -13.95 6.27
C ILE A 293 3.15 -14.72 7.57
N GLU A 294 4.02 -15.67 7.90
CA GLU A 294 3.97 -16.45 9.14
C GLU A 294 4.00 -15.56 10.39
N ALA A 295 4.90 -14.57 10.45
CA ALA A 295 4.98 -13.62 11.55
C ALA A 295 3.70 -12.79 11.71
N THR A 296 3.08 -12.39 10.59
CA THR A 296 1.82 -11.63 10.60
C THR A 296 0.67 -12.50 11.12
N LEU A 297 0.59 -13.74 10.63
CA LEU A 297 -0.41 -14.70 11.06
C LEU A 297 -0.32 -15.02 12.56
N ALA A 298 0.91 -15.18 13.08
CA ALA A 298 1.14 -15.38 14.51
C ALA A 298 0.71 -14.17 15.36
N ALA A 299 1.04 -12.95 14.91
CA ALA A 299 0.63 -11.72 15.58
C ALA A 299 -0.90 -11.56 15.60
N GLU A 300 -1.56 -11.85 14.48
CA GLU A 300 -3.01 -11.79 14.37
C GLU A 300 -3.72 -12.85 15.20
N ARG A 301 -3.15 -14.05 15.33
CA ARG A 301 -3.68 -15.07 16.24
C ARG A 301 -3.69 -14.58 17.68
N LEU A 302 -2.59 -13.99 18.15
CA LEU A 302 -2.51 -13.41 19.50
C LEU A 302 -3.49 -12.25 19.69
N ARG A 303 -3.60 -11.37 18.69
CA ARG A 303 -4.53 -10.23 18.72
C ARG A 303 -5.99 -10.70 18.80
N LEU A 304 -6.40 -11.64 17.96
CA LEU A 304 -7.75 -12.20 17.94
C LEU A 304 -8.08 -12.92 19.25
N ALA A 305 -7.13 -13.69 19.79
CA ALA A 305 -7.31 -14.33 21.09
C ALA A 305 -7.52 -13.30 22.21
N ALA A 306 -6.82 -12.17 22.17
CA ALA A 306 -7.00 -11.08 23.14
C ALA A 306 -8.35 -10.38 23.04
N LEU A 307 -9.01 -10.39 21.87
CA LEU A 307 -10.38 -9.85 21.71
C LEU A 307 -11.44 -10.69 22.43
N ALA A 308 -11.16 -11.98 22.68
CA ALA A 308 -12.08 -12.87 23.37
C ALA A 308 -12.24 -12.40 24.83
N GLY A 309 -13.43 -11.91 25.16
CA GLY A 309 -13.75 -11.39 26.50
C GLY A 309 -13.82 -9.86 26.59
N GLU A 310 -13.42 -9.13 25.55
CA GLU A 310 -13.56 -7.66 25.52
C GLU A 310 -14.97 -7.20 25.12
N GLY A 311 -15.84 -8.13 24.69
CA GLY A 311 -17.25 -7.84 24.35
C GLY A 311 -17.43 -6.92 23.14
N ARG A 312 -16.40 -6.75 22.31
CA ARG A 312 -16.47 -5.89 21.12
C ARG A 312 -17.44 -6.42 20.09
N THR A 313 -18.03 -5.49 19.35
CA THR A 313 -18.97 -5.78 18.28
C THR A 313 -18.59 -5.03 17.01
N TRP A 314 -18.74 -5.68 15.87
CA TRP A 314 -18.53 -5.08 14.54
C TRP A 314 -19.84 -5.10 13.77
N LEU A 315 -20.03 -4.14 12.86
CA LEU A 315 -21.07 -4.29 11.85
C LEU A 315 -20.70 -5.41 10.88
N TRP A 316 -21.70 -6.11 10.36
CA TRP A 316 -21.50 -7.24 9.45
C TRP A 316 -20.56 -6.91 8.27
N PRO A 317 -20.70 -5.78 7.54
CA PRO A 317 -19.80 -5.45 6.43
C PRO A 317 -18.34 -5.28 6.86
N ASP A 318 -18.10 -4.70 8.04
CA ASP A 318 -16.75 -4.49 8.57
C ASP A 318 -16.12 -5.80 9.01
N TRP A 319 -16.88 -6.65 9.70
CA TRP A 319 -16.42 -7.98 10.09
C TRP A 319 -16.08 -8.82 8.87
N VAL A 320 -16.95 -8.81 7.86
CA VAL A 320 -16.73 -9.49 6.58
C VAL A 320 -15.43 -9.00 5.94
N ARG A 321 -15.24 -7.69 5.82
CA ARG A 321 -14.09 -7.09 5.12
C ARG A 321 -12.76 -7.31 5.83
N TYR A 322 -12.71 -7.13 7.15
CA TYR A 322 -11.46 -7.08 7.92
C TYR A 322 -11.11 -8.41 8.59
N TYR A 323 -12.07 -9.31 8.74
CA TYR A 323 -11.88 -10.62 9.34
C TYR A 323 -12.13 -11.72 8.33
N ARG A 324 -13.38 -11.97 7.92
CA ARG A 324 -13.74 -13.15 7.12
C ARG A 324 -13.02 -13.21 5.76
N ASP A 325 -13.09 -12.15 4.96
CA ASP A 325 -12.62 -12.13 3.57
C ASP A 325 -11.18 -11.61 3.45
N HIS A 326 -10.52 -11.40 4.59
CA HIS A 326 -9.12 -11.03 4.62
C HIS A 326 -8.23 -12.29 4.53
N PRO A 327 -7.18 -12.33 3.70
CA PRO A 327 -6.38 -13.54 3.46
C PRO A 327 -5.69 -14.08 4.72
N ILE A 328 -5.24 -13.19 5.61
CA ILE A 328 -4.60 -13.58 6.89
C ILE A 328 -5.64 -13.85 7.98
N THR A 329 -6.39 -12.83 8.41
CA THR A 329 -7.36 -12.96 9.51
C THR A 329 -8.52 -13.88 9.16
N GLY A 330 -8.86 -14.08 7.89
CA GLY A 330 -9.95 -14.96 7.46
C GLY A 330 -9.67 -16.43 7.73
N VAL A 331 -8.42 -16.86 7.53
CA VAL A 331 -7.96 -18.20 7.90
C VAL A 331 -8.18 -18.44 9.40
N LEU A 332 -7.79 -17.47 10.24
CA LEU A 332 -7.97 -17.56 11.68
C LEU A 332 -9.44 -17.48 12.08
N THR A 333 -10.20 -16.61 11.41
CA THR A 333 -11.64 -16.40 11.64
C THR A 333 -12.44 -17.67 11.39
N ARG A 334 -12.03 -18.47 10.39
CA ARG A 334 -12.63 -19.77 10.07
C ARG A 334 -12.06 -20.94 10.88
N SER A 335 -11.11 -20.69 11.78
CA SER A 335 -10.56 -21.72 12.66
C SER A 335 -11.62 -22.19 13.67
N PRO A 336 -11.69 -23.49 13.99
CA PRO A 336 -12.59 -24.00 15.03
C PRO A 336 -12.28 -23.45 16.44
N GLU A 337 -11.10 -22.83 16.63
CA GLU A 337 -10.71 -22.21 17.91
C GLU A 337 -11.43 -20.88 18.19
N LEU A 338 -12.00 -20.23 17.17
CA LEU A 338 -12.68 -18.95 17.31
C LEU A 338 -14.17 -19.10 17.04
N GLU A 339 -14.97 -19.02 18.10
CA GLU A 339 -16.42 -19.04 18.00
C GLU A 339 -16.96 -17.61 17.82
N TRP A 340 -17.61 -17.36 16.69
CA TRP A 340 -18.25 -16.07 16.42
C TRP A 340 -19.76 -16.16 16.63
N GLU A 341 -20.36 -15.05 17.02
CA GLU A 341 -21.80 -14.90 17.13
C GLU A 341 -22.25 -13.64 16.40
N TYR A 342 -23.49 -13.63 15.91
CA TYR A 342 -24.11 -12.45 15.33
C TYR A 342 -25.48 -12.19 15.94
N GLU A 343 -25.87 -10.94 15.98
CA GLU A 343 -27.19 -10.48 16.41
C GLU A 343 -27.82 -9.67 15.28
N VAL A 344 -29.09 -9.93 15.01
CA VAL A 344 -29.95 -9.12 14.14
C VAL A 344 -30.92 -8.37 15.03
N SER A 345 -31.45 -7.23 14.56
CA SER A 345 -32.44 -6.41 15.30
C SER A 345 -33.84 -7.05 15.37
N ASP A 346 -33.90 -8.37 15.58
CA ASP A 346 -35.14 -9.15 15.71
C ASP A 346 -35.47 -9.48 17.18
N GLY A 347 -34.62 -9.07 18.13
CA GLY A 347 -34.82 -9.26 19.57
C GLY A 347 -34.50 -10.66 20.08
N CYS A 348 -33.98 -11.56 19.25
CA CYS A 348 -33.63 -12.92 19.65
C CYS A 348 -32.22 -13.06 20.26
N GLY A 349 -31.46 -11.96 20.35
CA GLY A 349 -30.10 -11.95 20.86
C GLY A 349 -29.07 -12.59 19.91
N TYR A 350 -27.88 -12.86 20.45
CA TYR A 350 -26.76 -13.42 19.69
C TYR A 350 -26.94 -14.91 19.37
N ARG A 351 -26.68 -15.26 18.12
CA ARG A 351 -26.73 -16.63 17.57
C ARG A 351 -25.35 -17.06 17.09
N PRO A 352 -25.00 -18.36 17.15
CA PRO A 352 -23.76 -18.86 16.56
C PRO A 352 -23.65 -18.47 15.09
N LEU A 353 -22.46 -18.02 14.69
CA LEU A 353 -22.15 -17.67 13.31
C LEU A 353 -21.34 -18.79 12.65
N ASP A 354 -21.89 -19.42 11.63
CA ASP A 354 -21.10 -20.22 10.70
C ASP A 354 -20.33 -19.28 9.78
N THR A 355 -19.01 -19.28 9.91
CA THR A 355 -18.11 -18.38 9.20
C THR A 355 -17.96 -18.73 7.71
N ALA A 356 -18.49 -19.89 7.29
CA ALA A 356 -18.59 -20.29 5.88
C ALA A 356 -19.85 -19.74 5.18
N VAL A 357 -20.80 -19.16 5.92
CA VAL A 357 -22.05 -18.62 5.34
C VAL A 357 -21.75 -17.51 4.34
N ARG A 358 -22.25 -17.68 3.11
CA ARG A 358 -22.16 -16.67 2.04
C ARG A 358 -22.99 -15.44 2.41
N SER A 359 -22.48 -14.25 2.05
CA SER A 359 -22.97 -12.92 2.46
C SER A 359 -24.47 -12.63 2.31
N GLY A 360 -25.23 -13.42 1.55
CA GLY A 360 -26.63 -13.14 1.22
C GLY A 360 -27.66 -13.39 2.33
N GLY A 361 -27.28 -14.06 3.44
CA GLY A 361 -28.21 -14.44 4.50
C GLY A 361 -28.27 -13.51 5.72
N ILE A 362 -27.32 -12.59 5.88
CA ILE A 362 -27.18 -11.76 7.10
C ILE A 362 -27.30 -10.28 6.74
N PRO A 363 -28.23 -9.52 7.39
CA PRO A 363 -28.39 -8.08 7.14
C PRO A 363 -27.13 -7.28 7.42
N SER A 364 -26.90 -6.19 6.67
CA SER A 364 -25.75 -5.28 6.88
C SER A 364 -25.74 -4.60 8.25
N THR A 365 -26.91 -4.48 8.90
CA THR A 365 -27.06 -3.93 10.25
C THR A 365 -26.76 -4.94 11.35
N ALA A 366 -26.56 -6.22 11.02
CA ALA A 366 -26.24 -7.24 12.01
C ALA A 366 -24.90 -6.93 12.70
N ARG A 367 -24.83 -7.24 13.99
CA ARG A 367 -23.64 -7.04 14.82
C ARG A 367 -22.97 -8.37 15.07
N VAL A 368 -21.68 -8.47 14.77
CA VAL A 368 -20.87 -9.67 15.00
C VAL A 368 -19.99 -9.46 16.22
N ARG A 369 -19.77 -10.50 17.03
CA ARG A 369 -18.80 -10.50 18.12
C ARG A 369 -18.07 -11.84 18.21
N LEU A 370 -16.90 -11.82 18.82
CA LEU A 370 -16.20 -13.03 19.21
C LEU A 370 -16.74 -13.50 20.57
N ARG A 371 -17.15 -14.76 20.66
CA ARG A 371 -17.63 -15.35 21.90
C ARG A 371 -16.46 -15.48 22.87
N SER A 372 -16.67 -15.04 24.12
CA SER A 372 -15.68 -15.27 25.17
C SER A 372 -15.59 -16.78 25.43
N CYS A 373 -14.42 -17.38 25.24
CA CYS A 373 -14.18 -18.74 25.69
C CYS A 373 -14.35 -18.77 27.21
N ARG A 374 -15.50 -19.25 27.69
CA ARG A 374 -15.61 -19.68 29.09
C ARG A 374 -14.74 -20.93 29.20
N ARG A 375 -13.52 -20.80 29.76
CA ARG A 375 -12.85 -21.96 30.33
C ARG A 375 -13.84 -22.57 31.33
N PRO A 376 -14.24 -23.85 31.23
CA PRO A 376 -14.95 -24.48 32.31
C PRO A 376 -14.06 -24.40 33.56
N PRO A 377 -14.61 -24.14 34.76
CA PRO A 377 -13.83 -24.21 35.98
C PRO A 377 -13.22 -25.61 36.05
N GLN A 378 -11.89 -25.68 36.18
CA GLN A 378 -11.23 -26.92 36.54
C GLN A 378 -11.69 -27.25 37.97
N GLY A 379 -12.57 -28.24 38.08
CA GLY A 379 -12.99 -28.85 39.34
C GLY A 379 -12.01 -29.91 39.80
#